data_AF-A0A7J9N9A5-F1
#
_entry.id   AF-A0A7J9N9A5-F1
#
_cell.length_a   1.000
_cell.length_b   1.000
_cell.length_c   1.000
_cell.angle_alpha   90.00
_cell.angle_beta   90.00
_cell.angle_gamma   90.00
#
_symmetry.space_group_name_H-M   'P 1'
#
loop_
_entity.id
_entity.type
_entity.pdbx_description
1 polymer ?
#
loop_
_entity_poly.entity_id
_entity_poly.type
_entity_poly.pdbx_seq_one_letter_code
_entity_poly.pdbx_strand_id
1 'polypeptide(L)'
;MAFQLHGISLRKALVHIQLLDRKLIMEKGFLDKMEDNAAVQTWSEVIQCEKGDSLAEGYVSKLWDFTRISVTQNSLQELKEIWDQWNDEVRQLFYSNYGDLPYLLDMKVDKHLFWALAQFWNTAYGCFIFRRVDLVPTIEEYTALLRCLKIQVDRAYSRAVSVPTFLKKLMNIIRISEQWVAARIKQKGDDKCIPWMNLKDIILAHPDTKKKVNVFALSIYGLVIFPKALGHVDEPVTDLFDKLDKRITPVLVILAEIFRSLNTCCRAGEGRFIGCAQLLLAWFHSHFWKVDKVSYLVFSKNYSPLKEIVATLRRDDISEEKWTAILQNLQEEDVEWRALWLLPDMILYRCGDFDWVPLLGIWGAIGYALLLVLRQYRSRQFIPITQGLAECEFSYKGDGCKKKIREISNAWNQTRRMKRLVVGPMMTPDYNEWWVRRINDNIPEPSQKNSQLIEEHLRVVPSELEIIRQDFETRNA
;
A
#
# COMPACT_ATOMS: atom_id res chain seq x y z
N MET A 1 18.40 -41.29 -12.78
CA MET A 1 17.41 -40.95 -11.72
C MET A 1 18.04 -40.32 -10.47
N ALA A 2 19.25 -40.72 -10.02
CA ALA A 2 19.92 -40.13 -8.86
C ALA A 2 20.36 -38.65 -9.03
N PHE A 3 20.73 -38.22 -10.25
CA PHE A 3 21.12 -36.82 -10.54
C PHE A 3 19.97 -35.81 -10.47
N GLN A 4 18.73 -36.22 -10.75
CA GLN A 4 17.55 -35.34 -10.64
C GLN A 4 17.14 -35.11 -9.18
N LEU A 5 17.24 -36.13 -8.32
CA LEU A 5 16.97 -36.01 -6.88
C LEU A 5 18.01 -35.13 -6.17
N HIS A 6 19.28 -35.22 -6.57
CA HIS A 6 20.34 -34.37 -6.03
C HIS A 6 20.18 -32.89 -6.45
N GLY A 7 19.76 -32.63 -7.69
CA GLY A 7 19.46 -31.27 -8.19
C GLY A 7 18.26 -30.61 -7.49
N ILE A 8 17.25 -31.38 -7.10
CA ILE A 8 16.10 -30.89 -6.31
C ILE A 8 16.53 -30.57 -4.87
N SER A 9 17.40 -31.39 -4.27
CA SER A 9 17.94 -31.17 -2.92
C SER A 9 18.82 -29.91 -2.84
N LEU A 10 19.70 -29.70 -3.82
CA LEU A 10 20.54 -28.50 -3.92
C LEU A 10 19.72 -27.23 -4.15
N ARG A 11 18.65 -27.27 -4.96
CA ARG A 11 17.73 -26.14 -5.13
C ARG A 11 16.96 -25.81 -3.84
N LYS A 12 16.49 -26.83 -3.11
CA LYS A 12 15.86 -26.61 -1.79
C LYS A 12 16.85 -26.02 -0.78
N ALA A 13 18.09 -26.50 -0.75
CA ALA A 13 19.14 -25.94 0.11
C ALA A 13 19.49 -24.49 -0.25
N LEU A 14 19.56 -24.16 -1.55
CA LEU A 14 19.82 -22.79 -2.01
C LEU A 14 18.68 -21.82 -1.65
N VAL A 15 17.42 -22.27 -1.77
CA VAL A 15 16.25 -21.51 -1.31
C VAL A 15 16.31 -21.33 0.21
N HIS A 16 16.71 -22.35 0.96
CA HIS A 16 16.85 -22.28 2.41
C HIS A 16 17.96 -21.31 2.86
N ILE A 17 19.07 -21.25 2.13
CA ILE A 17 20.18 -20.31 2.36
C ILE A 17 19.75 -18.87 1.99
N GLN A 18 19.03 -18.67 0.89
CA GLN A 18 18.50 -17.36 0.50
C GLN A 18 17.43 -16.85 1.48
N LEU A 19 16.63 -17.75 2.04
CA LEU A 19 15.71 -17.47 3.15
C LEU A 19 16.47 -17.04 4.39
N LEU A 20 17.54 -17.75 4.75
CA LEU A 20 18.41 -17.39 5.88
C LEU A 20 19.10 -16.04 5.68
N ASP A 21 19.57 -15.70 4.48
CA ASP A 21 20.19 -14.40 4.18
C ASP A 21 19.20 -13.24 4.24
N ARG A 22 18.00 -13.39 3.66
CA ARG A 22 16.93 -12.37 3.79
C ARG A 22 16.47 -12.20 5.23
N LYS A 23 16.42 -13.29 5.99
CA LYS A 23 16.08 -13.32 7.41
C LYS A 23 17.18 -12.65 8.25
N LEU A 24 18.45 -12.96 8.02
CA LEU A 24 19.61 -12.34 8.69
C LEU A 24 19.74 -10.84 8.43
N ILE A 25 19.42 -10.37 7.22
CA ILE A 25 19.43 -8.93 6.88
C ILE A 25 18.29 -8.20 7.62
N MET A 26 17.15 -8.85 7.83
CA MET A 26 16.04 -8.31 8.63
C MET A 26 16.19 -8.49 10.13
N GLU A 27 17.02 -9.42 10.64
CA GLU A 27 17.02 -9.81 12.06
C GLU A 27 18.15 -9.20 12.90
N LYS A 28 19.27 -8.76 12.29
CA LYS A 28 20.50 -8.40 13.02
C LYS A 28 20.42 -7.19 13.99
N GLY A 29 19.24 -6.59 14.19
CA GLY A 29 19.01 -5.55 15.21
C GLY A 29 17.73 -5.71 16.02
N PHE A 30 17.01 -6.84 15.94
CA PHE A 30 15.57 -6.87 16.30
C PHE A 30 15.16 -7.87 17.40
N LEU A 31 16.05 -8.74 17.87
CA LEU A 31 15.68 -9.77 18.86
C LEU A 31 15.33 -9.21 20.26
N ASP A 32 15.83 -8.02 20.63
CA ASP A 32 15.65 -7.45 21.97
C ASP A 32 14.33 -6.67 22.21
N LYS A 33 13.46 -6.52 21.20
CA LYS A 33 12.19 -5.75 21.30
C LYS A 33 10.95 -6.50 20.82
N MET A 34 10.99 -7.83 20.85
CA MET A 34 9.86 -8.67 20.44
C MET A 34 8.93 -8.96 21.61
N GLU A 35 7.67 -8.58 21.47
CA GLU A 35 6.63 -8.92 22.43
C GLU A 35 5.97 -10.26 22.08
N ASP A 36 5.56 -11.00 23.10
CA ASP A 36 4.83 -12.25 22.94
C ASP A 36 3.41 -11.99 22.42
N ASN A 37 2.93 -12.83 21.51
CA ASN A 37 1.63 -12.64 20.88
C ASN A 37 0.48 -12.71 21.90
N ALA A 38 0.55 -13.58 22.90
CA ALA A 38 -0.49 -13.69 23.92
C ALA A 38 -0.51 -12.45 24.83
N ALA A 39 0.66 -11.88 25.14
CA ALA A 39 0.74 -10.63 25.90
C ALA A 39 0.09 -9.46 25.13
N VAL A 40 0.34 -9.37 23.82
CA VAL A 40 -0.28 -8.33 22.96
C VAL A 40 -1.78 -8.55 22.81
N GLN A 41 -2.23 -9.81 22.68
CA GLN A 41 -3.66 -10.15 22.66
C GLN A 41 -4.35 -9.66 23.94
N THR A 42 -3.86 -10.08 25.12
CA THR A 42 -4.45 -9.70 26.40
C THR A 42 -4.50 -8.18 26.57
N TRP A 43 -3.41 -7.49 26.23
CA TRP A 43 -3.38 -6.03 26.27
C TRP A 43 -4.43 -5.41 25.34
N SER A 44 -4.54 -5.91 24.11
CA SER A 44 -5.48 -5.38 23.11
C SER A 44 -6.93 -5.55 23.54
N GLU A 45 -7.29 -6.75 24.01
CA GLU A 45 -8.63 -7.09 24.48
C GLU A 45 -9.04 -6.29 25.72
N VAL A 46 -8.14 -6.14 26.71
CA VAL A 46 -8.39 -5.35 27.91
C VAL A 46 -8.63 -3.89 27.56
N ILE A 47 -7.76 -3.29 26.76
CA ILE A 47 -7.89 -1.87 26.41
C ILE A 47 -9.14 -1.61 25.56
N GLN A 48 -9.47 -2.49 24.61
CA GLN A 48 -10.72 -2.35 23.83
C GLN A 48 -11.95 -2.46 24.75
N CYS A 49 -11.93 -3.37 25.72
CA CYS A 49 -13.02 -3.51 26.70
C CYS A 49 -13.17 -2.25 27.59
N GLU A 50 -12.05 -1.67 28.04
CA GLU A 50 -12.05 -0.48 28.89
C GLU A 50 -12.41 0.81 28.14
N LYS A 51 -11.90 0.97 26.92
CA LYS A 51 -11.99 2.23 26.17
C LYS A 51 -13.14 2.29 25.18
N GLY A 52 -13.66 1.14 24.75
CA GLY A 52 -14.71 1.04 23.73
C GLY A 52 -14.19 0.91 22.29
N ASP A 53 -15.11 1.00 21.34
CA ASP A 53 -14.87 0.83 19.92
C ASP A 53 -14.65 2.17 19.20
N SER A 54 -14.05 2.17 18.00
CA SER A 54 -13.83 3.40 17.21
C SER A 54 -15.11 4.21 16.98
N LEU A 55 -16.24 3.51 16.86
CA LEU A 55 -17.57 4.09 16.74
C LEU A 55 -18.42 3.69 17.94
N ALA A 56 -18.94 4.69 18.65
CA ALA A 56 -19.77 4.48 19.83
C ALA A 56 -21.17 3.97 19.47
N GLU A 57 -21.82 3.29 20.43
CA GLU A 57 -23.22 2.85 20.30
C GLU A 57 -24.15 4.03 19.98
N GLY A 58 -25.05 3.84 19.01
CA GLY A 58 -25.92 4.91 18.51
C GLY A 58 -25.26 5.86 17.50
N TYR A 59 -24.04 5.58 17.04
CA TYR A 59 -23.41 6.34 15.96
C TYR A 59 -24.28 6.31 14.69
N VAL A 60 -24.59 7.50 14.18
CA VAL A 60 -25.24 7.70 12.88
C VAL A 60 -24.19 8.18 11.91
N SER A 61 -24.05 7.46 10.80
CA SER A 61 -23.07 7.85 9.80
C SER A 61 -23.35 9.24 9.20
N LYS A 62 -22.27 9.96 8.94
CA LYS A 62 -22.25 11.26 8.24
C LYS A 62 -21.69 11.17 6.82
N LEU A 63 -21.25 9.98 6.41
CA LEU A 63 -20.74 9.73 5.07
C LEU A 63 -21.92 9.50 4.11
N TRP A 64 -21.60 9.47 2.82
CA TRP A 64 -22.57 9.28 1.75
C TRP A 64 -22.75 7.80 1.42
N ASP A 65 -23.98 7.40 1.10
CA ASP A 65 -24.33 6.05 0.64
C ASP A 65 -23.49 5.59 -0.56
N PHE A 66 -23.01 6.54 -1.36
CA PHE A 66 -22.15 6.31 -2.51
C PHE A 66 -21.11 7.43 -2.65
N THR A 67 -19.84 7.04 -2.80
CA THR A 67 -18.72 7.96 -2.98
C THR A 67 -18.23 7.99 -4.43
N ARG A 68 -18.34 9.13 -5.11
CA ARG A 68 -17.88 9.30 -6.49
C ARG A 68 -16.43 9.83 -6.54
N ILE A 69 -15.47 8.93 -6.43
CA ILE A 69 -14.04 9.30 -6.43
C ILE A 69 -13.49 9.40 -7.85
N SER A 70 -12.95 10.56 -8.23
CA SER A 70 -12.18 10.70 -9.47
C SER A 70 -10.79 10.07 -9.34
N VAL A 71 -10.44 9.17 -10.25
CA VAL A 71 -9.10 8.60 -10.41
C VAL A 71 -8.32 9.21 -11.56
N THR A 72 -8.61 10.47 -11.93
CA THR A 72 -7.93 11.14 -13.04
C THR A 72 -6.41 11.19 -12.82
N GLN A 73 -5.65 10.67 -13.79
CA GLN A 73 -4.19 10.55 -13.72
C GLN A 73 -3.49 11.39 -14.78
N ASN A 74 -2.17 11.54 -14.61
CA ASN A 74 -1.30 12.05 -15.66
C ASN A 74 -1.23 11.09 -16.84
N SER A 75 -1.06 11.62 -18.05
CA SER A 75 -0.62 10.78 -19.17
C SER A 75 0.79 10.26 -18.89
N LEU A 76 0.98 8.95 -18.96
CA LEU A 76 2.26 8.29 -18.70
C LEU A 76 3.03 7.98 -19.99
N GLN A 77 2.48 8.33 -21.15
CA GLN A 77 3.01 7.95 -22.46
C GLN A 77 4.47 8.39 -22.65
N GLU A 78 4.80 9.65 -22.34
CA GLU A 78 6.17 10.17 -22.50
C GLU A 78 7.15 9.52 -21.51
N LEU A 79 6.70 9.17 -20.30
CA LEU A 79 7.53 8.43 -19.34
C LEU A 79 7.85 7.03 -19.86
N LYS A 80 6.88 6.35 -20.47
CA LYS A 80 7.07 5.04 -21.09
C LYS A 80 8.05 5.11 -22.25
N GLU A 81 7.87 6.07 -23.15
CA GLU A 81 8.75 6.26 -24.30
C GLU A 81 10.22 6.47 -23.87
N ILE A 82 10.45 7.26 -22.82
CA ILE A 82 11.79 7.44 -22.25
C ILE A 82 12.33 6.13 -21.68
N TRP A 83 11.50 5.41 -20.92
CA TRP A 83 11.88 4.12 -20.32
C TRP A 83 12.21 3.06 -21.38
N ASP A 84 11.47 3.04 -22.48
CA ASP A 84 11.61 2.09 -23.58
C ASP A 84 12.90 2.32 -24.38
N GLN A 85 13.38 3.57 -24.44
CA GLN A 85 14.64 3.93 -25.08
C GLN A 85 15.90 3.57 -24.27
N TRP A 86 15.76 3.30 -22.97
CA TRP A 86 16.90 2.97 -22.12
C TRP A 86 17.37 1.54 -22.31
N ASN A 87 18.69 1.37 -22.43
CA ASN A 87 19.32 0.06 -22.47
C ASN A 87 19.30 -0.63 -21.08
N ASP A 88 19.66 -1.91 -21.06
CA ASP A 88 19.61 -2.71 -19.83
C ASP A 88 20.51 -2.16 -18.72
N GLU A 89 21.68 -1.58 -19.04
CA GLU A 89 22.58 -1.01 -18.03
C GLU A 89 21.93 0.15 -17.27
N VAL A 90 21.28 1.07 -17.98
CA VAL A 90 20.56 2.20 -17.37
C VAL A 90 19.36 1.70 -16.57
N ARG A 91 18.63 0.71 -17.08
CA ARG A 91 17.51 0.09 -16.36
C ARG A 91 17.96 -0.61 -15.07
N GLN A 92 19.08 -1.34 -15.10
CA GLN A 92 19.67 -1.95 -13.90
C GLN A 92 20.12 -0.90 -12.89
N LEU A 93 20.68 0.22 -13.36
CA LEU A 93 20.99 1.37 -12.50
C LEU A 93 19.71 1.94 -11.85
N PHE A 94 18.59 2.00 -12.57
CA PHE A 94 17.31 2.39 -11.98
C PHE A 94 16.85 1.39 -10.92
N TYR A 95 16.72 0.10 -11.26
CA TYR A 95 16.23 -0.94 -10.36
C TYR A 95 17.04 -1.03 -9.05
N SER A 96 18.36 -0.90 -9.15
CA SER A 96 19.24 -0.93 -7.98
C SER A 96 19.09 0.27 -7.05
N ASN A 97 18.57 1.41 -7.52
CA ASN A 97 18.38 2.61 -6.72
C ASN A 97 16.92 2.78 -6.23
N TYR A 98 15.96 2.45 -7.09
CA TYR A 98 14.55 2.82 -6.90
C TYR A 98 13.59 1.63 -6.97
N GLY A 99 14.10 0.40 -7.13
CA GLY A 99 13.29 -0.80 -7.20
C GLY A 99 12.42 -0.84 -8.46
N ASP A 100 11.27 -1.48 -8.32
CA ASP A 100 10.40 -1.93 -9.41
C ASP A 100 9.35 -0.89 -9.83
N LEU A 101 9.56 0.39 -9.46
CA LEU A 101 8.70 1.51 -9.83
C LEU A 101 8.32 1.62 -11.32
N PRO A 102 9.18 1.32 -12.31
CA PRO A 102 8.84 1.51 -13.72
C PRO A 102 7.65 0.66 -14.17
N TYR A 103 7.40 -0.49 -13.53
CA TYR A 103 6.23 -1.31 -13.85
C TYR A 103 4.90 -0.62 -13.52
N LEU A 104 4.90 0.40 -12.66
CA LEU A 104 3.71 1.22 -12.41
C LEU A 104 3.29 2.03 -13.64
N LEU A 105 4.19 2.27 -14.60
CA LEU A 105 3.84 2.94 -15.85
C LEU A 105 2.90 2.06 -16.68
N ASP A 106 3.11 0.75 -16.65
CA ASP A 106 2.34 -0.24 -17.42
C ASP A 106 1.12 -0.79 -16.70
N MET A 107 1.04 -0.57 -15.39
CA MET A 107 -0.12 -0.93 -14.60
C MET A 107 -1.33 -0.08 -14.99
N LYS A 108 -2.31 -0.71 -15.65
CA LYS A 108 -3.60 -0.09 -15.95
C LYS A 108 -4.39 0.15 -14.66
N VAL A 109 -5.06 1.30 -14.60
CA VAL A 109 -6.02 1.63 -13.54
C VAL A 109 -7.42 1.35 -14.05
N ASP A 110 -8.00 0.24 -13.61
CA ASP A 110 -9.42 -0.04 -13.80
C ASP A 110 -10.23 0.91 -12.90
N LYS A 111 -10.85 1.91 -13.52
CA LYS A 111 -11.67 2.91 -12.84
C LYS A 111 -12.92 2.30 -12.19
N HIS A 112 -13.52 1.27 -12.80
CA HIS A 112 -14.74 0.64 -12.31
C HIS A 112 -14.44 -0.20 -11.07
N LEU A 113 -13.34 -0.96 -11.10
CA LEU A 113 -12.85 -1.66 -9.91
C LEU A 113 -12.51 -0.67 -8.80
N PHE A 114 -11.81 0.43 -9.10
CA PHE A 114 -11.47 1.42 -8.08
C PHE A 114 -12.73 2.04 -7.46
N TRP A 115 -13.73 2.41 -8.26
CA TRP A 115 -14.99 2.98 -7.76
C TRP A 115 -15.73 2.02 -6.83
N ALA A 116 -15.85 0.75 -7.24
CA ALA A 116 -16.44 -0.29 -6.40
C ALA A 116 -15.64 -0.49 -5.11
N LEU A 117 -14.31 -0.63 -5.20
CA LEU A 117 -13.41 -0.83 -4.06
C LEU A 117 -13.50 0.30 -3.03
N ALA A 118 -13.59 1.54 -3.49
CA ALA A 118 -13.70 2.71 -2.63
C ALA A 118 -14.94 2.70 -1.73
N GLN A 119 -16.05 2.07 -2.17
CA GLN A 119 -17.27 1.95 -1.36
C GLN A 119 -17.11 1.07 -0.12
N PHE A 120 -16.04 0.27 -0.06
CA PHE A 120 -15.77 -0.62 1.07
C PHE A 120 -14.71 -0.06 2.02
N TRP A 121 -14.20 1.15 1.78
CA TRP A 121 -13.24 1.79 2.66
C TRP A 121 -13.93 2.39 3.89
N ASN A 122 -13.64 1.83 5.07
CA ASN A 122 -14.20 2.32 6.32
C ASN A 122 -13.26 3.36 6.95
N THR A 123 -13.72 4.60 7.06
CA THR A 123 -12.88 5.71 7.54
C THR A 123 -12.59 5.69 9.05
N ALA A 124 -13.41 4.98 9.83
CA ALA A 124 -13.24 4.86 11.27
C ALA A 124 -12.17 3.83 11.64
N TYR A 125 -12.15 2.68 10.94
CA TYR A 125 -11.16 1.63 11.14
C TYR A 125 -9.91 1.77 10.26
N GLY A 126 -9.97 2.57 9.18
CA GLY A 126 -8.85 2.77 8.26
C GLY A 126 -8.47 1.51 7.48
N CYS A 127 -9.47 0.69 7.10
CA CYS A 127 -9.30 -0.52 6.32
C CYS A 127 -10.49 -0.75 5.36
N PHE A 128 -10.31 -1.66 4.41
CA PHE A 128 -11.40 -2.16 3.57
C PHE A 128 -12.12 -3.29 4.29
N ILE A 129 -13.46 -3.26 4.27
CA ILE A 129 -14.30 -4.26 4.92
C ILE A 129 -15.24 -4.87 3.88
N PHE A 130 -14.99 -6.13 3.52
CA PHE A 130 -15.82 -6.92 2.60
C PHE A 130 -16.54 -8.01 3.38
N ARG A 131 -17.77 -7.76 3.84
CA ARG A 131 -18.46 -8.65 4.78
C ARG A 131 -17.53 -8.98 5.96
N ARG A 132 -17.15 -10.25 6.10
CA ARG A 132 -16.29 -10.79 7.17
C ARG A 132 -14.80 -10.65 6.90
N VAL A 133 -14.39 -10.01 5.82
CA VAL A 133 -13.00 -9.86 5.42
C VAL A 133 -12.55 -8.42 5.62
N ASP A 134 -11.63 -8.22 6.56
CA ASP A 134 -10.95 -6.94 6.77
C ASP A 134 -9.57 -7.01 6.12
N LEU A 135 -9.26 -6.05 5.25
CA LEU A 135 -7.98 -5.95 4.54
C LEU A 135 -7.49 -4.52 4.44
N VAL A 136 -6.17 -4.34 4.46
CA VAL A 136 -5.53 -3.06 4.22
C VAL A 136 -4.17 -3.27 3.56
N PRO A 137 -3.74 -2.38 2.64
CA PRO A 137 -2.37 -2.31 2.18
C PRO A 137 -1.35 -2.33 3.32
N THR A 138 -0.50 -3.36 3.40
CA THR A 138 0.53 -3.43 4.44
C THR A 138 1.89 -2.87 4.04
N ILE A 139 2.67 -2.44 5.04
CA ILE A 139 4.05 -1.97 4.85
C ILE A 139 4.88 -3.05 4.14
N GLU A 140 4.75 -4.29 4.58
CA GLU A 140 5.50 -5.41 4.07
C GLU A 140 5.06 -5.80 2.63
N GLU A 141 3.77 -5.77 2.33
CA GLU A 141 3.26 -5.99 0.97
C GLU A 141 3.76 -4.92 0.00
N TYR A 142 3.66 -3.64 0.35
CA TYR A 142 4.12 -2.55 -0.50
C TYR A 142 5.64 -2.53 -0.64
N THR A 143 6.37 -2.89 0.41
CA THR A 143 7.83 -3.06 0.35
C THR A 143 8.20 -4.17 -0.65
N ALA A 144 7.47 -5.29 -0.62
CA ALA A 144 7.71 -6.40 -1.53
C ALA A 144 7.31 -6.09 -2.97
N LEU A 145 6.18 -5.39 -3.20
CA LEU A 145 5.76 -4.92 -4.52
C LEU A 145 6.81 -4.01 -5.16
N LEU A 146 7.33 -3.06 -4.37
CA LEU A 146 8.25 -2.03 -4.86
C LEU A 146 9.72 -2.48 -4.94
N ARG A 147 10.11 -3.54 -4.24
CA ARG A 147 11.51 -4.05 -4.18
C ARG A 147 12.57 -2.96 -3.89
N CYS A 148 12.25 -2.01 -3.02
CA CYS A 148 13.18 -0.95 -2.62
C CYS A 148 14.23 -1.46 -1.62
N LEU A 149 15.31 -2.08 -2.11
CA LEU A 149 16.34 -2.79 -1.31
C LEU A 149 17.19 -1.90 -0.36
N LYS A 150 17.20 -0.58 -0.54
CA LYS A 150 18.12 0.34 0.17
C LYS A 150 17.56 0.95 1.47
N ILE A 151 16.46 0.43 1.96
CA ILE A 151 15.57 1.18 2.84
C ILE A 151 15.38 0.49 4.18
N GLN A 152 15.51 1.26 5.25
CA GLN A 152 15.28 0.83 6.64
C GLN A 152 13.81 1.11 7.01
N VAL A 153 13.05 0.06 7.31
CA VAL A 153 11.61 0.12 7.63
C VAL A 153 11.35 0.89 8.95
N ASP A 154 12.34 0.95 9.83
CA ASP A 154 12.30 1.58 11.15
C ASP A 154 12.52 3.10 11.14
N ARG A 155 12.94 3.68 10.02
CA ARG A 155 13.17 5.13 9.92
C ARG A 155 12.01 5.84 9.23
N ALA A 156 11.06 6.33 10.01
CA ALA A 156 9.97 7.14 9.50
C ALA A 156 10.44 8.45 8.88
N TYR A 157 9.69 8.89 7.86
CA TYR A 157 9.82 10.23 7.32
C TYR A 157 9.47 11.26 8.39
N SER A 158 10.37 12.21 8.66
CA SER A 158 10.05 13.39 9.47
C SER A 158 10.24 14.66 8.66
N ARG A 159 9.26 15.57 8.72
CA ARG A 159 9.39 16.92 8.13
C ARG A 159 10.26 17.75 9.07
N ALA A 160 11.57 17.77 8.82
CA ALA A 160 12.51 18.56 9.62
C ALA A 160 12.18 20.06 9.59
N VAL A 161 12.56 20.78 10.65
CA VAL A 161 12.27 22.21 10.84
C VAL A 161 13.25 23.12 10.07
N SER A 162 14.41 22.60 9.64
CA SER A 162 15.46 23.34 8.92
C SER A 162 15.85 22.64 7.60
N VAL A 163 14.90 22.59 6.66
CA VAL A 163 15.12 21.91 5.37
C VAL A 163 15.72 22.89 4.35
N PRO A 164 16.70 22.47 3.51
CA PRO A 164 17.08 23.25 2.34
C PRO A 164 15.85 23.69 1.55
N THR A 165 15.87 24.91 0.98
CA THR A 165 14.75 25.42 0.18
C THR A 165 14.43 24.47 -0.97
N PHE A 166 13.17 24.45 -1.43
CA PHE A 166 12.76 23.66 -2.60
C PHE A 166 13.74 23.79 -3.77
N LEU A 167 14.15 25.02 -4.03
CA LEU A 167 15.16 25.37 -5.03
C LEU A 167 16.47 24.61 -4.82
N LYS A 168 17.05 24.66 -3.61
CA LYS A 168 18.33 23.98 -3.32
C LYS A 168 18.23 22.47 -3.47
N LYS A 169 17.10 21.87 -3.09
CA LYS A 169 16.88 20.43 -3.27
C LYS A 169 16.83 20.05 -4.76
N LEU A 170 16.04 20.77 -5.55
CA LEU A 170 15.97 20.55 -7.00
C LEU A 170 17.34 20.71 -7.65
N MET A 171 18.11 21.73 -7.28
CA MET A 171 19.49 21.90 -7.76
C MET A 171 20.37 20.71 -7.41
N ASN A 172 20.28 20.14 -6.21
CA ASN A 172 21.09 18.99 -5.83
C ASN A 172 20.71 17.73 -6.60
N ILE A 173 19.41 17.51 -6.80
CA ILE A 173 18.88 16.36 -7.54
C ILE A 173 19.29 16.46 -9.01
N ILE A 174 18.99 17.59 -9.63
CA ILE A 174 19.12 17.84 -11.08
C ILE A 174 20.56 18.24 -11.48
N ARG A 175 21.33 18.90 -10.59
CA ARG A 175 22.64 19.54 -10.85
C ARG A 175 22.63 20.61 -11.96
N ILE A 176 21.59 21.44 -11.97
CA ILE A 176 21.47 22.63 -12.84
C ILE A 176 21.57 23.92 -12.02
N SER A 177 21.85 25.04 -12.69
CA SER A 177 21.97 26.36 -12.07
C SER A 177 20.70 26.81 -11.33
N GLU A 178 20.92 27.56 -10.25
CA GLU A 178 19.86 28.17 -9.42
C GLU A 178 18.89 28.99 -10.25
N GLN A 179 19.41 29.84 -11.13
CA GLN A 179 18.62 30.72 -11.98
C GLN A 179 17.64 29.96 -12.87
N TRP A 180 18.08 28.82 -13.43
CA TRP A 180 17.23 28.00 -14.29
C TRP A 180 16.07 27.38 -13.52
N VAL A 181 16.34 26.89 -12.30
CA VAL A 181 15.34 26.28 -11.42
C VAL A 181 14.35 27.33 -10.90
N ALA A 182 14.86 28.46 -10.41
CA ALA A 182 14.06 29.57 -9.90
C ALA A 182 13.03 30.06 -10.93
N ALA A 183 13.45 30.19 -12.19
CA ALA A 183 12.60 30.66 -13.29
C ALA A 183 11.46 29.69 -13.67
N ARG A 184 11.52 28.42 -13.24
CA ARG A 184 10.60 27.36 -13.66
C ARG A 184 9.71 26.82 -12.53
N ILE A 185 10.02 27.16 -11.28
CA ILE A 185 9.13 26.88 -10.16
C ILE A 185 7.85 27.71 -10.33
N LYS A 186 6.70 27.04 -10.25
CA LYS A 186 5.37 27.66 -10.33
C LYS A 186 4.58 27.38 -9.07
N GLN A 187 3.70 28.30 -8.69
CA GLN A 187 2.69 28.04 -7.67
C GLN A 187 1.50 27.31 -8.32
N LYS A 188 1.09 26.16 -7.79
CA LYS A 188 -0.11 25.43 -8.21
C LYS A 188 -0.93 25.04 -7.00
N GLY A 189 -2.09 25.68 -6.84
CA GLY A 189 -2.85 25.60 -5.59
C GLY A 189 -1.97 26.09 -4.43
N ASP A 190 -1.87 25.29 -3.38
CA ASP A 190 -1.14 25.67 -2.17
C ASP A 190 0.35 25.36 -2.21
N ASP A 191 0.81 24.53 -3.15
CA ASP A 191 2.19 24.07 -3.20
C ASP A 191 2.97 24.73 -4.35
N LYS A 192 4.27 24.91 -4.12
CA LYS A 192 5.23 25.18 -5.20
C LYS A 192 5.50 23.88 -5.95
N CYS A 193 5.65 23.96 -7.25
CA CYS A 193 5.83 22.81 -8.11
C CYS A 193 6.78 23.09 -9.27
N ILE A 194 7.32 22.04 -9.85
CA ILE A 194 8.07 22.08 -11.12
C ILE A 194 7.28 21.34 -12.21
N PRO A 195 7.05 21.94 -13.39
CA PRO A 195 6.34 21.26 -14.48
C PRO A 195 7.11 20.04 -15.00
N TRP A 196 6.38 18.97 -15.32
CA TRP A 196 6.93 17.73 -15.90
C TRP A 196 7.75 18.00 -17.16
N MET A 197 7.28 18.85 -18.06
CA MET A 197 7.99 19.18 -19.32
C MET A 197 9.42 19.65 -19.06
N ASN A 198 9.64 20.42 -17.99
CA ASN A 198 10.98 20.88 -17.64
C ASN A 198 11.88 19.73 -17.13
N LEU A 199 11.32 18.77 -16.40
CA LEU A 199 12.05 17.57 -15.97
C LEU A 199 12.33 16.64 -17.16
N LYS A 200 11.38 16.53 -18.11
CA LYS A 200 11.55 15.78 -19.36
C LYS A 200 12.75 16.29 -20.16
N ASP A 201 12.82 17.60 -20.40
CA ASP A 201 13.93 18.23 -21.13
C ASP A 201 15.29 17.90 -20.49
N ILE A 202 15.34 17.90 -19.15
CA ILE A 202 16.53 17.51 -18.39
C ILE A 202 16.88 16.05 -18.64
N ILE A 203 15.93 15.12 -18.50
CA ILE A 203 16.18 13.68 -18.68
C ILE A 203 16.76 13.41 -20.07
N LEU A 204 16.25 14.08 -21.10
CA LEU A 204 16.72 13.91 -22.47
C LEU A 204 18.14 14.49 -22.65
N ALA A 205 18.39 15.71 -22.17
CA ALA A 205 19.62 16.46 -22.47
C ALA A 205 20.79 16.24 -21.49
N HIS A 206 20.55 15.76 -20.26
CA HIS A 206 21.58 15.76 -19.22
C HIS A 206 22.75 14.81 -19.56
N PRO A 207 24.03 15.20 -19.46
CA PRO A 207 25.15 14.33 -19.86
C PRO A 207 25.36 13.14 -18.90
N ASP A 208 25.09 13.31 -17.61
CA ASP A 208 25.22 12.26 -16.58
C ASP A 208 23.98 11.34 -16.53
N THR A 209 24.18 10.07 -16.86
CA THR A 209 23.17 9.00 -16.81
C THR A 209 22.53 8.82 -15.44
N LYS A 210 23.31 8.92 -14.36
CA LYS A 210 22.78 8.78 -12.99
C LYS A 210 21.80 9.92 -12.69
N LYS A 211 22.08 11.11 -13.19
CA LYS A 211 21.17 12.26 -13.03
C LYS A 211 19.91 12.10 -13.85
N LYS A 212 19.98 11.57 -15.08
CA LYS A 212 18.79 11.18 -15.85
C LYS A 212 17.89 10.23 -15.06
N VAL A 213 18.48 9.17 -14.50
CA VAL A 213 17.80 8.16 -13.68
C VAL A 213 17.14 8.79 -12.44
N ASN A 214 17.84 9.68 -11.73
CA ASN A 214 17.28 10.36 -10.56
C ASN A 214 16.11 11.28 -10.91
N VAL A 215 16.20 12.06 -11.99
CA VAL A 215 15.13 12.98 -12.41
C VAL A 215 13.92 12.21 -12.93
N PHE A 216 14.15 11.11 -13.65
CA PHE A 216 13.09 10.19 -14.07
C PHE A 216 12.38 9.56 -12.86
N ALA A 217 13.13 9.10 -11.85
CA ALA A 217 12.55 8.58 -10.62
C ALA A 217 11.72 9.64 -9.88
N LEU A 218 12.24 10.86 -9.70
CA LEU A 218 11.50 11.98 -9.11
C LEU A 218 10.17 12.23 -9.84
N SER A 219 10.18 12.06 -11.17
CA SER A 219 8.99 12.24 -12.00
C SER A 219 7.96 11.13 -11.80
N ILE A 220 8.38 9.87 -11.62
CA ILE A 220 7.46 8.79 -11.21
C ILE A 220 6.87 9.09 -9.82
N TYR A 221 7.69 9.55 -8.87
CA TYR A 221 7.21 9.95 -7.55
C TYR A 221 6.14 11.05 -7.61
N GLY A 222 6.36 12.10 -8.40
CA GLY A 222 5.41 13.21 -8.49
C GLY A 222 4.19 12.95 -9.38
N LEU A 223 4.34 12.19 -10.46
CA LEU A 223 3.28 12.04 -11.46
C LEU A 223 2.44 10.76 -11.30
N VAL A 224 2.96 9.74 -10.61
CA VAL A 224 2.31 8.45 -10.42
C VAL A 224 2.03 8.16 -8.96
N ILE A 225 3.01 8.36 -8.08
CA ILE A 225 2.90 7.96 -6.68
C ILE A 225 2.15 9.01 -5.85
N PHE A 226 2.48 10.28 -6.05
CA PHE A 226 1.91 11.42 -5.33
C PHE A 226 1.31 12.47 -6.30
N PRO A 227 0.34 12.10 -7.17
CA PRO A 227 -0.13 12.94 -8.26
C PRO A 227 -1.08 14.05 -7.80
N LYS A 228 -0.58 15.03 -7.03
CA LYS A 228 -1.42 16.14 -6.53
C LYS A 228 -1.66 17.20 -7.60
N ALA A 229 -0.64 17.79 -8.21
CA ALA A 229 -0.83 18.69 -9.33
C ALA A 229 -0.57 17.95 -10.66
N LEU A 230 -1.61 17.73 -11.48
CA LEU A 230 -1.44 17.07 -12.78
C LEU A 230 -0.42 17.83 -13.65
N GLY A 231 0.53 17.10 -14.23
CA GLY A 231 1.63 17.60 -15.05
C GLY A 231 2.76 18.26 -14.27
N HIS A 232 2.78 18.14 -12.93
CA HIS A 232 3.75 18.83 -12.08
C HIS A 232 4.25 17.91 -10.95
N VAL A 233 5.43 18.23 -10.42
CA VAL A 233 5.99 17.60 -9.22
C VAL A 233 6.00 18.63 -8.09
N ASP A 234 5.27 18.34 -7.02
CA ASP A 234 5.11 19.24 -5.88
C ASP A 234 6.37 19.27 -4.97
N GLU A 235 6.57 20.40 -4.29
CA GLU A 235 7.66 20.60 -3.31
C GLU A 235 7.72 19.49 -2.25
N PRO A 236 6.61 19.06 -1.60
CA PRO A 236 6.65 17.98 -0.62
C PRO A 236 7.15 16.64 -1.18
N VAL A 237 6.93 16.37 -2.48
CA VAL A 237 7.45 15.16 -3.15
C VAL A 237 8.96 15.25 -3.32
N THR A 238 9.47 16.42 -3.70
CA THR A 238 10.92 16.66 -3.80
C THR A 238 11.59 16.58 -2.43
N ASP A 239 10.92 17.04 -1.38
CA ASP A 239 11.37 16.94 0.01
C ASP A 239 11.49 15.49 0.50
N LEU A 240 10.56 14.63 0.09
CA LEU A 240 10.65 13.19 0.32
C LEU A 240 11.83 12.60 -0.47
N PHE A 241 11.92 12.93 -1.76
CA PHE A 241 12.92 12.36 -2.66
C PHE A 241 14.36 12.64 -2.20
N ASP A 242 14.66 13.88 -1.78
CA ASP A 242 15.97 14.25 -1.20
C ASP A 242 16.35 13.40 0.04
N LYS A 243 15.36 12.87 0.75
CA LYS A 243 15.59 12.04 1.94
C LYS A 243 15.67 10.55 1.64
N LEU A 244 15.37 10.10 0.42
CA LEU A 244 15.54 8.69 0.05
C LEU A 244 17.01 8.26 0.16
N ASP A 245 17.95 9.15 -0.14
CA ASP A 245 19.40 8.92 0.05
C ASP A 245 19.78 8.70 1.53
N LYS A 246 18.91 9.10 2.48
CA LYS A 246 19.09 8.93 3.94
C LYS A 246 18.43 7.65 4.46
N ARG A 247 18.14 6.69 3.56
CA ARG A 247 17.49 5.39 3.83
C ARG A 247 16.08 5.47 4.41
N ILE A 248 15.37 6.58 4.20
CA ILE A 248 13.96 6.73 4.59
C ILE A 248 13.09 5.90 3.64
N THR A 249 12.12 5.17 4.19
CA THR A 249 11.16 4.42 3.38
C THR A 249 10.07 5.31 2.78
N PRO A 250 9.83 5.27 1.45
CA PRO A 250 8.68 5.92 0.85
C PRO A 250 7.39 5.15 1.17
N VAL A 251 7.46 3.86 1.53
CA VAL A 251 6.27 3.01 1.70
C VAL A 251 5.32 3.56 2.75
N LEU A 252 5.85 3.98 3.91
CA LEU A 252 5.03 4.57 4.98
C LEU A 252 4.30 5.84 4.50
N VAL A 253 4.97 6.64 3.67
CA VAL A 253 4.43 7.89 3.11
C VAL A 253 3.37 7.59 2.06
N ILE A 254 3.61 6.58 1.21
CA ILE A 254 2.65 6.13 0.19
C ILE A 254 1.36 5.66 0.86
N LEU A 255 1.47 4.78 1.86
CA LEU A 255 0.31 4.29 2.61
C LEU A 255 -0.44 5.44 3.29
N ALA A 256 0.29 6.36 3.94
CA ALA A 256 -0.31 7.54 4.57
C ALA A 256 -1.17 8.34 3.58
N GLU A 257 -0.63 8.67 2.39
CA GLU A 257 -1.36 9.48 1.42
C GLU A 257 -2.51 8.72 0.74
N ILE A 258 -2.37 7.42 0.50
CA ILE A 258 -3.49 6.58 0.01
C ILE A 258 -4.65 6.62 1.00
N PHE A 259 -4.41 6.33 2.29
CA PHE A 259 -5.47 6.26 3.30
C PHE A 259 -6.10 7.63 3.57
N ARG A 260 -5.29 8.68 3.67
CA ARG A 260 -5.78 10.06 3.82
C ARG A 260 -6.63 10.48 2.64
N SER A 261 -6.21 10.13 1.42
CA SER A 261 -6.99 10.47 0.24
C SER A 261 -8.32 9.71 0.19
N LEU A 262 -8.35 8.43 0.57
CA LEU A 262 -9.60 7.66 0.69
C LEU A 262 -10.51 8.29 1.75
N ASN A 263 -9.99 8.58 2.95
CA ASN A 263 -10.74 9.26 4.02
C ASN A 263 -11.33 10.60 3.56
N THR A 264 -10.54 11.42 2.89
CA THR A 264 -10.99 12.73 2.38
C THR A 264 -12.11 12.57 1.36
N CYS A 265 -11.95 11.65 0.40
CA CYS A 265 -12.96 11.46 -0.64
C CYS A 265 -14.24 10.85 -0.08
N CYS A 266 -14.15 9.84 0.79
CA CYS A 266 -15.33 9.21 1.41
C CYS A 266 -16.11 10.22 2.26
N ARG A 267 -15.42 11.03 3.08
CA ARG A 267 -16.05 12.09 3.89
C ARG A 267 -16.72 13.17 3.05
N ALA A 268 -16.17 13.48 1.89
CA ALA A 268 -16.77 14.44 0.98
C ALA A 268 -17.88 13.84 0.11
N GLY A 269 -17.91 12.51 -0.08
CA GLY A 269 -18.75 11.82 -1.08
C GLY A 269 -18.25 11.99 -2.53
N GLU A 270 -17.23 12.80 -2.73
CA GLU A 270 -16.66 13.14 -4.03
C GLU A 270 -15.19 13.57 -3.89
N GLY A 271 -14.60 14.00 -5.00
CA GLY A 271 -13.24 14.52 -5.03
C GLY A 271 -12.30 13.63 -5.82
N ARG A 272 -11.04 14.06 -5.91
CA ARG A 272 -10.02 13.33 -6.67
C ARG A 272 -9.10 12.60 -5.72
N PHE A 273 -8.85 11.32 -6.02
CA PHE A 273 -7.87 10.52 -5.32
C PHE A 273 -6.44 11.07 -5.57
N ILE A 274 -5.73 11.36 -4.49
CA ILE A 274 -4.35 11.87 -4.46
C ILE A 274 -3.47 10.79 -3.81
N GLY A 275 -3.21 9.74 -4.57
CA GLY A 275 -2.34 8.63 -4.17
C GLY A 275 -2.03 7.73 -5.36
N CYS A 276 -1.27 6.67 -5.12
CA CYS A 276 -0.88 5.73 -6.18
C CYS A 276 -1.97 4.67 -6.40
N ALA A 277 -2.90 4.94 -7.34
CA ALA A 277 -3.99 4.02 -7.65
C ALA A 277 -3.46 2.68 -8.21
N GLN A 278 -2.38 2.72 -9.00
CA GLN A 278 -1.70 1.55 -9.53
C GLN A 278 -1.26 0.57 -8.43
N LEU A 279 -0.66 1.10 -7.35
CA LEU A 279 -0.23 0.27 -6.23
C LEU A 279 -1.40 -0.30 -5.44
N LEU A 280 -2.45 0.50 -5.21
CA LEU A 280 -3.64 0.03 -4.52
C LEU A 280 -4.31 -1.12 -5.28
N LEU A 281 -4.45 -0.99 -6.60
CA LEU A 281 -5.02 -2.06 -7.42
C LEU A 281 -4.07 -3.26 -7.55
N ALA A 282 -2.75 -3.05 -7.59
CA ALA A 282 -1.78 -4.15 -7.57
C ALA A 282 -1.89 -4.97 -6.30
N TRP A 283 -2.03 -4.29 -5.15
CA TRP A 283 -2.29 -4.92 -3.86
C TRP A 283 -3.62 -5.68 -3.85
N PHE A 284 -4.70 -5.06 -4.31
CA PHE A 284 -5.99 -5.74 -4.42
C PHE A 284 -5.88 -7.03 -5.24
N HIS A 285 -5.33 -6.95 -6.46
CA HIS A 285 -5.16 -8.14 -7.31
C HIS A 285 -4.31 -9.23 -6.67
N SER A 286 -3.34 -8.87 -5.80
CA SER A 286 -2.52 -9.86 -5.11
C SER A 286 -3.25 -10.74 -4.10
N HIS A 287 -4.39 -10.27 -3.58
CA HIS A 287 -5.21 -11.02 -2.63
C HIS A 287 -6.36 -11.76 -3.30
N PHE A 288 -6.81 -11.30 -4.46
CA PHE A 288 -8.06 -11.79 -5.06
C PHE A 288 -7.88 -12.54 -6.38
N TRP A 289 -6.64 -12.70 -6.87
CA TRP A 289 -6.36 -13.47 -8.08
C TRP A 289 -5.40 -14.62 -7.79
N LYS A 290 -5.93 -15.85 -7.73
CA LYS A 290 -5.12 -17.07 -7.58
C LYS A 290 -4.36 -17.32 -8.89
N VAL A 291 -3.07 -17.02 -8.91
CA VAL A 291 -2.19 -17.45 -10.01
C VAL A 291 -1.81 -18.91 -9.74
N ASP A 292 -2.29 -19.83 -10.58
CA ASP A 292 -1.94 -21.26 -10.56
C ASP A 292 -0.49 -21.50 -11.00
N LYS A 293 0.51 -20.90 -10.33
CA LYS A 293 1.93 -21.11 -10.65
C LYS A 293 2.81 -21.26 -9.41
N VAL A 294 3.27 -22.51 -9.23
CA VAL A 294 4.57 -22.98 -8.73
C VAL A 294 5.31 -21.98 -7.81
N SER A 295 5.12 -22.17 -6.49
CA SER A 295 5.62 -21.39 -5.34
C SER A 295 7.13 -21.10 -5.26
N TYR A 296 7.91 -21.47 -6.28
CA TYR A 296 9.36 -21.38 -6.31
C TYR A 296 9.88 -20.10 -6.98
N LEU A 297 9.08 -19.43 -7.82
CA LEU A 297 9.49 -18.21 -8.54
C LEU A 297 9.72 -17.04 -7.59
N VAL A 298 8.95 -16.97 -6.51
CA VAL A 298 9.02 -15.93 -5.47
C VAL A 298 10.41 -15.78 -4.84
N PHE A 299 11.21 -16.86 -4.84
CA PHE A 299 12.56 -16.88 -4.29
C PHE A 299 13.63 -16.49 -5.30
N SER A 300 13.28 -16.24 -6.56
CA SER A 300 14.23 -15.76 -7.57
C SER A 300 14.64 -14.31 -7.30
N LYS A 301 15.94 -14.03 -7.36
CA LYS A 301 16.47 -12.65 -7.28
C LYS A 301 15.91 -11.73 -8.37
N ASN A 302 15.43 -12.30 -9.48
CA ASN A 302 14.90 -11.55 -10.63
C ASN A 302 13.37 -11.49 -10.65
N TYR A 303 12.70 -12.08 -9.65
CA TYR A 303 11.26 -12.03 -9.54
C TYR A 303 10.79 -10.65 -9.08
N SER A 304 9.78 -10.13 -9.77
CA SER A 304 9.13 -8.85 -9.48
C SER A 304 7.63 -9.08 -9.43
N PRO A 305 6.98 -8.89 -8.27
CA PRO A 305 5.53 -9.02 -8.17
C PRO A 305 4.80 -8.06 -9.11
N LEU A 306 5.26 -6.80 -9.21
CA LEU A 306 4.66 -5.82 -10.11
C LEU A 306 4.79 -6.21 -11.57
N LYS A 307 5.95 -6.76 -11.99
CA LYS A 307 6.13 -7.24 -13.36
C LYS A 307 5.13 -8.35 -13.71
N GLU A 308 4.93 -9.31 -12.81
CA GLU A 308 3.98 -10.40 -13.02
C GLU A 308 2.54 -9.90 -13.07
N ILE A 309 2.18 -9.04 -12.12
CA ILE A 309 0.87 -8.39 -12.05
C ILE A 309 0.58 -7.68 -13.39
N VAL A 310 1.53 -6.90 -13.92
CA VAL A 310 1.39 -6.21 -15.21
C VAL A 310 1.29 -7.17 -16.40
N ALA A 311 2.07 -8.26 -16.39
CA ALA A 311 2.07 -9.25 -17.47
C ALA A 311 0.81 -10.14 -17.49
N THR A 312 0.10 -10.22 -16.37
CA THR A 312 -1.14 -10.99 -16.26
C THR A 312 -2.25 -10.27 -17.03
N LEU A 313 -2.76 -10.89 -18.09
CA LEU A 313 -3.89 -10.36 -18.88
C LEU A 313 -5.11 -10.21 -17.97
N ARG A 314 -5.88 -9.12 -18.12
CA ARG A 314 -7.05 -8.84 -17.28
C ARG A 314 -8.28 -8.53 -18.13
N ARG A 315 -9.44 -8.81 -17.55
CA ARG A 315 -10.72 -8.33 -18.07
C ARG A 315 -10.90 -6.88 -17.65
N ASP A 316 -10.75 -5.98 -18.62
CA ASP A 316 -10.95 -4.54 -18.42
C ASP A 316 -12.43 -4.13 -18.68
N ASP A 317 -13.33 -5.10 -18.92
CA ASP A 317 -14.72 -4.90 -19.37
C ASP A 317 -15.77 -5.14 -18.26
N ILE A 318 -15.35 -5.31 -17.01
CA ILE A 318 -16.27 -5.50 -15.88
C ILE A 318 -16.82 -4.13 -15.45
N SER A 319 -18.15 -4.01 -15.42
CA SER A 319 -18.81 -2.78 -14.98
C SER A 319 -18.66 -2.58 -13.47
N GLU A 320 -18.88 -1.35 -13.02
CA GLU A 320 -18.82 -1.00 -11.60
C GLU A 320 -19.85 -1.77 -10.77
N GLU A 321 -21.06 -1.95 -11.30
CA GLU A 321 -22.14 -2.69 -10.63
C GLU A 321 -21.76 -4.16 -10.45
N LYS A 322 -21.13 -4.76 -11.47
CA LYS A 322 -20.66 -6.14 -11.40
C LYS A 322 -19.50 -6.28 -10.41
N TRP A 323 -18.55 -5.34 -10.42
CA TRP A 323 -17.48 -5.32 -9.40
C TRP A 323 -18.06 -5.16 -7.99
N THR A 324 -19.05 -4.29 -7.82
CA THR A 324 -19.72 -4.06 -6.54
C THR A 324 -20.41 -5.34 -6.07
N ALA A 325 -21.14 -6.03 -6.94
CA ALA A 325 -21.76 -7.31 -6.62
C ALA A 325 -20.73 -8.39 -6.24
N ILE A 326 -19.58 -8.44 -6.92
CA ILE A 326 -18.48 -9.37 -6.58
C ILE A 326 -17.95 -9.06 -5.16
N LEU A 327 -17.60 -7.80 -4.89
CA LEU A 327 -17.05 -7.38 -3.60
C LEU A 327 -18.07 -7.51 -2.45
N GLN A 328 -19.34 -7.25 -2.73
CA GLN A 328 -20.43 -7.45 -1.77
C GLN A 328 -20.61 -8.92 -1.41
N ASN A 329 -20.27 -9.87 -2.29
CA ASN A 329 -20.49 -11.31 -2.08
C ASN A 329 -19.24 -12.07 -1.64
N LEU A 330 -18.12 -11.37 -1.50
CA LEU A 330 -16.82 -11.93 -1.19
C LEU A 330 -16.81 -12.76 0.11
N GLN A 331 -16.20 -13.94 0.06
CA GLN A 331 -16.02 -14.83 1.20
C GLN A 331 -14.56 -14.96 1.61
N GLU A 332 -14.31 -15.57 2.78
CA GLU A 332 -12.95 -15.74 3.30
C GLU A 332 -12.11 -16.70 2.44
N GLU A 333 -12.74 -17.66 1.75
CA GLU A 333 -12.09 -18.66 0.90
C GLU A 333 -11.62 -18.09 -0.46
N ASP A 334 -12.21 -16.96 -0.86
CA ASP A 334 -11.86 -16.21 -2.06
C ASP A 334 -10.56 -15.40 -1.88
N VAL A 335 -10.11 -15.21 -0.63
CA VAL A 335 -8.97 -14.36 -0.29
C VAL A 335 -7.70 -15.18 -0.13
N GLU A 336 -6.67 -14.81 -0.88
CA GLU A 336 -5.31 -15.20 -0.57
C GLU A 336 -4.79 -14.36 0.60
N TRP A 337 -4.97 -14.88 1.82
CA TRP A 337 -4.61 -14.21 3.08
C TRP A 337 -3.12 -13.88 3.24
N ARG A 338 -2.25 -14.31 2.34
CA ARG A 338 -0.84 -13.90 2.36
C ARG A 338 -0.29 -13.98 0.95
N ALA A 339 0.08 -12.83 0.41
CA ALA A 339 0.78 -12.80 -0.86
C ALA A 339 2.06 -13.64 -0.77
N LEU A 340 2.31 -14.51 -1.75
CA LEU A 340 3.38 -15.51 -1.68
C LEU A 340 4.78 -14.88 -1.47
N TRP A 341 4.97 -13.63 -1.89
CA TRP A 341 6.19 -12.84 -1.71
C TRP A 341 6.39 -12.22 -0.32
N LEU A 342 5.43 -12.39 0.59
CA LEU A 342 5.45 -11.84 1.93
C LEU A 342 6.07 -12.84 2.92
N LEU A 343 7.19 -12.49 3.58
CA LEU A 343 7.88 -13.32 4.58
C LEU A 343 8.12 -12.68 5.97
N PRO A 344 7.27 -11.80 6.52
CA PRO A 344 7.46 -11.29 7.86
C PRO A 344 7.11 -12.37 8.89
N ASP A 345 8.06 -12.64 9.77
CA ASP A 345 7.83 -13.38 11.02
C ASP A 345 7.47 -12.41 12.18
N MET A 346 7.49 -11.10 11.91
CA MET A 346 7.25 -10.01 12.87
C MET A 346 6.22 -9.03 12.34
N ILE A 347 5.34 -8.54 13.21
CA ILE A 347 4.29 -7.58 12.87
C ILE A 347 4.50 -6.33 13.70
N LEU A 348 4.73 -5.19 13.05
CA LEU A 348 4.71 -3.88 13.70
C LEU A 348 3.26 -3.53 14.02
N TYR A 349 2.93 -3.23 15.27
CA TYR A 349 1.55 -2.89 15.63
C TYR A 349 1.43 -1.58 16.40
N ARG A 350 2.53 -1.06 16.95
CA ARG A 350 2.51 0.11 17.84
C ARG A 350 3.81 0.91 17.80
N CYS A 351 3.72 2.23 18.02
CA CYS A 351 4.87 3.13 18.19
C CYS A 351 4.69 4.03 19.43
N GLY A 352 5.68 4.04 20.33
CA GLY A 352 5.65 4.86 21.54
C GLY A 352 4.37 4.66 22.35
N ASP A 353 3.70 5.76 22.70
CA ASP A 353 2.48 5.74 23.50
C ASP A 353 1.20 5.55 22.67
N PHE A 354 1.27 5.65 21.33
CA PHE A 354 0.11 5.42 20.47
C PHE A 354 -0.34 3.96 20.56
N ASP A 355 -1.65 3.68 20.52
CA ASP A 355 -2.16 2.30 20.53
C ASP A 355 -2.07 1.60 19.15
N TRP A 356 -1.65 2.33 18.11
CA TRP A 356 -1.42 1.87 16.74
C TRP A 356 -0.13 2.49 16.16
N VAL A 357 0.13 2.27 14.86
CA VAL A 357 1.24 2.88 14.14
C VAL A 357 0.79 4.22 13.52
N PRO A 358 1.32 5.38 13.92
CA PRO A 358 1.03 6.64 13.23
C PRO A 358 1.89 6.80 11.97
N LEU A 359 1.29 6.86 10.78
CA LEU A 359 1.99 7.08 9.52
C LEU A 359 2.16 8.58 9.24
N LEU A 360 3.40 9.01 8.97
CA LEU A 360 3.72 10.37 8.51
C LEU A 360 3.80 10.41 6.99
N GLY A 361 2.86 11.12 6.37
CA GLY A 361 2.83 11.47 4.96
C GLY A 361 3.58 12.78 4.64
N ILE A 362 3.46 13.23 3.40
CA ILE A 362 3.99 14.51 2.91
C ILE A 362 3.01 15.67 3.09
N TRP A 363 1.70 15.40 3.16
CA TRP A 363 0.66 16.40 3.39
C TRP A 363 -0.04 16.27 4.75
N GLY A 364 0.16 15.17 5.47
CA GLY A 364 -0.26 15.05 6.87
C GLY A 364 0.06 13.68 7.47
N ALA A 365 -0.67 13.29 8.52
CA ALA A 365 -0.51 11.99 9.17
C ALA A 365 -1.86 11.25 9.31
N ILE A 366 -1.80 9.93 9.54
CA ILE A 366 -2.97 9.07 9.76
C ILE A 366 -2.61 7.87 10.65
N GLY A 367 -3.57 7.36 11.42
CA GLY A 367 -3.44 6.12 12.18
C GLY A 367 -3.47 4.87 11.27
N TYR A 368 -2.70 3.86 11.64
CA TYR A 368 -2.60 2.59 10.92
C TYR A 368 -2.60 1.43 11.90
N ALA A 369 -3.76 0.78 12.03
CA ALA A 369 -4.05 -0.23 13.05
C ALA A 369 -3.93 -1.65 12.49
N LEU A 370 -2.71 -2.18 12.47
CA LEU A 370 -2.41 -3.50 11.91
C LEU A 370 -3.04 -4.68 12.67
N LEU A 371 -3.44 -4.47 13.93
CA LEU A 371 -4.14 -5.51 14.68
C LEU A 371 -5.51 -5.86 14.08
N LEU A 372 -6.11 -5.00 13.24
CA LEU A 372 -7.36 -5.31 12.52
C LEU A 372 -7.21 -6.38 11.44
N VAL A 373 -5.99 -6.60 10.95
CA VAL A 373 -5.74 -7.39 9.73
C VAL A 373 -4.67 -8.48 9.93
N LEU A 374 -4.58 -9.05 11.12
CA LEU A 374 -3.59 -10.10 11.44
C LEU A 374 -3.72 -11.33 10.54
N ARG A 375 -4.91 -11.54 9.96
CA ARG A 375 -5.14 -12.58 8.97
C ARG A 375 -4.28 -12.42 7.71
N GLN A 376 -3.97 -11.18 7.27
CA GLN A 376 -3.04 -10.91 6.15
C GLN A 376 -1.61 -11.43 6.40
N TYR A 377 -1.26 -11.59 7.68
CA TYR A 377 0.02 -12.13 8.10
C TYR A 377 -0.03 -13.65 8.31
N ARG A 378 -1.18 -14.31 8.08
CA ARG A 378 -1.49 -15.67 8.56
C ARG A 378 -1.26 -15.82 10.07
N SER A 379 -1.56 -14.76 10.82
CA SER A 379 -1.52 -14.76 12.28
C SER A 379 -2.93 -14.88 12.83
N ARG A 380 -3.07 -15.49 14.01
CA ARG A 380 -4.34 -15.55 14.73
C ARG A 380 -4.89 -14.15 14.98
N GLN A 381 -6.14 -13.94 14.61
CA GLN A 381 -6.88 -12.69 14.78
C GLN A 381 -7.58 -12.67 16.14
N PHE A 382 -7.40 -11.57 16.88
CA PHE A 382 -8.04 -11.28 18.16
C PHE A 382 -8.63 -9.86 18.13
N ILE A 383 -9.32 -9.45 19.22
CA ILE A 383 -9.97 -8.13 19.30
C ILE A 383 -8.92 -7.01 19.24
N PRO A 384 -8.93 -6.14 18.22
CA PRO A 384 -7.99 -5.03 18.11
C PRO A 384 -8.43 -3.84 18.96
N ILE A 385 -7.46 -3.01 19.39
CA ILE A 385 -7.75 -1.67 19.93
C ILE A 385 -8.11 -0.74 18.78
N THR A 386 -9.21 0.00 18.94
CA THR A 386 -9.76 0.86 17.89
C THR A 386 -10.27 2.22 18.38
N GLN A 387 -10.49 2.40 19.70
CA GLN A 387 -10.92 3.68 20.27
C GLN A 387 -9.96 4.82 19.89
N GLY A 388 -10.51 5.89 19.30
CA GLY A 388 -9.75 7.08 18.89
C GLY A 388 -9.00 6.96 17.56
N LEU A 389 -9.08 5.81 16.88
CA LEU A 389 -8.44 5.60 15.57
C LEU A 389 -9.01 6.54 14.51
N ALA A 390 -10.34 6.72 14.47
CA ALA A 390 -11.05 7.62 13.55
C ALA A 390 -10.57 9.09 13.65
N GLU A 391 -10.04 9.49 14.81
CA GLU A 391 -9.58 10.85 15.12
C GLU A 391 -8.07 11.03 14.88
N CYS A 392 -7.36 9.96 14.52
CA CYS A 392 -5.91 9.95 14.42
C CYS A 392 -5.35 10.45 13.08
N GLU A 393 -6.14 11.25 12.35
CA GLU A 393 -5.76 11.90 11.11
C GLU A 393 -5.64 13.41 11.30
N PHE A 394 -4.58 14.03 10.75
CA PHE A 394 -4.50 15.49 10.68
C PHE A 394 -3.70 15.99 9.49
N SER A 395 -4.07 17.14 8.93
CA SER A 395 -3.33 17.82 7.87
C SER A 395 -2.20 18.69 8.43
N TYR A 396 -1.07 18.79 7.71
CA TYR A 396 0.02 19.70 8.08
C TYR A 396 -0.35 21.18 7.99
N LYS A 397 -1.48 21.52 7.35
CA LYS A 397 -2.02 22.87 7.32
C LYS A 397 -2.80 23.25 8.59
N GLY A 398 -3.13 22.29 9.44
CA GLY A 398 -3.88 22.55 10.68
C GLY A 398 -3.01 23.15 11.80
N ASP A 399 -3.66 23.80 12.75
CA ASP A 399 -2.99 24.34 13.93
C ASP A 399 -2.37 23.25 14.80
N GLY A 400 -1.25 23.57 15.46
CA GLY A 400 -0.55 22.64 16.34
C GLY A 400 0.15 21.46 15.64
N CYS A 401 0.16 21.41 14.31
CA CYS A 401 0.73 20.29 13.54
C CYS A 401 2.21 20.02 13.87
N LYS A 402 3.01 21.06 14.14
CA LYS A 402 4.44 20.92 14.49
C LYS A 402 4.66 20.09 15.76
N LYS A 403 3.79 20.22 16.76
CA LYS A 403 3.85 19.44 18.00
C LYS A 403 3.51 17.97 17.72
N LYS A 404 2.39 17.73 17.03
CA LYS A 404 1.94 16.38 16.65
C LYS A 404 2.97 15.63 15.78
N ILE A 405 3.58 16.31 14.80
CA ILE A 405 4.64 15.72 13.95
C ILE A 405 5.83 15.29 14.81
N ARG A 406 6.22 16.11 15.79
CA ARG A 406 7.34 15.80 16.69
C ARG A 406 7.03 14.60 17.59
N GLU A 407 5.82 14.56 18.16
CA GLU A 407 5.35 13.44 18.98
C GLU A 407 5.38 12.12 18.19
N ILE A 408 4.81 12.12 16.98
CA ILE A 408 4.84 10.95 16.10
C ILE A 408 6.27 10.57 15.72
N SER A 409 7.10 11.55 15.32
CA SER A 409 8.50 11.29 14.96
C SER A 409 9.28 10.67 16.13
N ASN A 410 9.01 11.10 17.37
CA ASN A 410 9.62 10.55 18.56
C ASN A 410 9.11 9.13 18.86
N ALA A 411 7.82 8.88 18.67
CA ALA A 411 7.21 7.56 18.88
C ALA A 411 7.82 6.50 17.96
N TRP A 412 8.23 6.87 16.74
CA TRP A 412 8.94 5.97 15.82
C TRP A 412 10.32 5.51 16.32
N ASN A 413 10.92 6.17 17.30
CA ASN A 413 12.13 5.65 17.96
C ASN A 413 11.83 4.48 18.93
N GLN A 414 10.55 4.25 19.22
CA GLN A 414 10.05 3.25 20.16
C GLN A 414 9.01 2.34 19.48
N THR A 415 9.38 1.72 18.36
CA THR A 415 8.54 0.73 17.69
C THR A 415 8.39 -0.54 18.52
N ARG A 416 7.17 -1.09 18.55
CA ARG A 416 6.84 -2.37 19.19
C ARG A 416 6.34 -3.37 18.15
N ARG A 417 6.87 -4.58 18.23
CA ARG A 417 6.57 -5.66 17.28
C ARG A 417 6.19 -6.92 18.04
N MET A 418 5.29 -7.68 17.46
CA MET A 418 4.94 -9.01 17.97
C MET A 418 5.33 -10.10 16.99
N LYS A 419 5.50 -11.31 17.52
CA LYS A 419 5.75 -12.50 16.71
C LYS A 419 4.46 -12.96 16.03
N ARG A 420 4.55 -13.40 14.77
CA ARG A 420 3.45 -14.10 14.09
C ARG A 420 3.12 -15.39 14.83
N LEU A 421 1.83 -15.64 15.09
CA LEU A 421 1.33 -16.88 15.69
C LEU A 421 0.43 -17.65 14.71
N VAL A 422 0.83 -18.88 14.36
CA VAL A 422 0.13 -19.74 13.38
C VAL A 422 -0.57 -20.94 14.05
N VAL A 423 -0.95 -20.81 15.33
CA VAL A 423 -1.46 -21.94 16.13
C VAL A 423 -2.97 -21.81 16.34
N GLY A 424 -3.70 -22.90 16.10
CA GLY A 424 -5.14 -23.03 16.39
C GLY A 424 -6.05 -22.40 15.32
N PRO A 425 -7.33 -22.16 15.64
CA PRO A 425 -8.26 -21.45 14.76
C PRO A 425 -7.74 -20.07 14.38
N MET A 426 -8.03 -19.65 13.15
CA MET A 426 -7.54 -18.37 12.60
C MET A 426 -8.06 -17.13 13.33
N MET A 427 -9.19 -17.26 14.04
CA MET A 427 -9.83 -16.19 14.81
C MET A 427 -10.12 -16.67 16.24
N THR A 428 -10.08 -15.77 17.22
CA THR A 428 -10.60 -16.05 18.56
C THR A 428 -12.14 -16.01 18.57
N PRO A 429 -12.81 -16.77 19.45
CA PRO A 429 -14.27 -16.67 19.60
C PRO A 429 -14.73 -15.26 19.93
N ASP A 430 -14.02 -14.58 20.84
CA ASP A 430 -14.33 -13.22 21.27
C ASP A 430 -14.19 -12.19 20.15
N TYR A 431 -13.24 -12.41 19.22
CA TYR A 431 -13.15 -11.59 18.02
C TYR A 431 -14.39 -11.71 17.14
N ASN A 432 -14.95 -12.92 16.96
CA ASN A 432 -16.17 -13.08 16.19
C ASN A 432 -17.35 -12.36 16.85
N GLU A 433 -17.46 -12.41 18.17
CA GLU A 433 -18.50 -11.68 18.90
C GLU A 433 -18.32 -10.17 18.75
N TRP A 434 -17.10 -9.66 18.97
CA TRP A 434 -16.80 -8.24 18.78
C TRP A 434 -17.11 -7.79 17.35
N TRP A 435 -16.71 -8.59 16.35
CA TRP A 435 -16.95 -8.28 14.94
C TRP A 435 -18.45 -8.16 14.61
N VAL A 436 -19.30 -9.03 15.16
CA VAL A 436 -20.76 -8.95 14.97
C VAL A 436 -21.35 -7.70 15.62
N ARG A 437 -20.77 -7.25 16.73
CA ARG A 437 -21.28 -6.11 17.53
C ARG A 437 -20.71 -4.76 17.07
N ARG A 438 -19.55 -4.74 16.41
CA ARG A 438 -18.90 -3.50 16.00
C ARG A 438 -19.77 -2.74 15.00
N ILE A 439 -19.78 -1.42 15.13
CA ILE A 439 -20.49 -0.55 14.19
C ILE A 439 -19.56 -0.28 13.01
N ASN A 440 -20.06 -0.44 11.79
CA ASN A 440 -19.33 -0.09 10.58
C ASN A 440 -19.87 1.20 9.98
N ASP A 441 -18.97 2.02 9.44
CA ASP A 441 -19.28 3.26 8.74
C ASP A 441 -19.30 2.96 7.24
N ASN A 442 -20.45 3.14 6.59
CA ASN A 442 -20.71 3.06 5.14
C ASN A 442 -20.15 1.83 4.46
N ILE A 443 -20.79 0.69 4.74
CA ILE A 443 -20.64 -0.49 3.91
C ILE A 443 -22.00 -0.76 3.28
N PRO A 444 -22.11 -0.87 1.94
CA PRO A 444 -23.36 -1.22 1.29
C PRO A 444 -23.94 -2.52 1.87
N GLU A 445 -25.19 -2.48 2.35
CA GLU A 445 -25.87 -3.68 2.83
C GLU A 445 -26.14 -4.67 1.68
N PRO A 446 -26.08 -5.99 1.92
CA PRO A 446 -26.46 -6.99 0.91
C PRO A 446 -27.96 -6.87 0.58
N SER A 447 -28.33 -6.61 -0.68
CA SER A 447 -29.75 -6.52 -1.05
C SER A 447 -30.45 -7.90 -0.98
N GLN A 448 -31.63 -7.97 -0.34
CA GLN A 448 -32.45 -9.19 -0.19
C GLN A 448 -33.01 -9.75 -1.51
N LYS A 449 -33.03 -8.98 -2.61
CA LYS A 449 -33.61 -9.39 -3.90
C LYS A 449 -32.82 -10.47 -4.64
N ASN A 450 -31.57 -10.71 -4.25
CA ASN A 450 -30.72 -11.68 -4.94
C ASN A 450 -30.92 -13.12 -4.44
N SER A 451 -31.70 -13.34 -3.38
CA SER A 451 -31.94 -14.68 -2.82
C SER A 451 -32.71 -15.61 -3.76
N GLN A 452 -33.51 -15.08 -4.69
CA GLN A 452 -34.26 -15.90 -5.67
C GLN A 452 -33.46 -16.24 -6.93
N LEU A 453 -32.40 -15.49 -7.27
CA LEU A 453 -31.46 -15.84 -8.34
C LEU A 453 -30.52 -16.98 -7.93
N ILE A 454 -30.41 -17.24 -6.63
CA ILE A 454 -29.55 -18.28 -6.04
C ILE A 454 -30.04 -19.69 -6.38
N GLU A 455 -31.35 -19.96 -6.48
CA GLU A 455 -31.83 -21.34 -6.66
C GLU A 455 -31.79 -21.81 -8.13
N GLU A 456 -31.89 -20.91 -9.10
CA GLU A 456 -31.67 -21.24 -10.53
C GLU A 456 -30.18 -21.32 -10.91
N HIS A 457 -29.26 -20.81 -10.08
CA HIS A 457 -27.81 -20.85 -10.33
C HIS A 457 -27.05 -21.89 -9.46
N LEU A 458 -27.74 -22.60 -8.57
CA LEU A 458 -27.15 -23.57 -7.63
C LEU A 458 -27.36 -25.05 -8.00
N ARG A 459 -27.47 -25.42 -9.28
CA ARG A 459 -27.11 -26.79 -9.70
C ARG A 459 -25.62 -26.86 -10.01
N VAL A 460 -24.83 -27.00 -8.93
CA VAL A 460 -23.40 -27.36 -8.93
C VAL A 460 -22.60 -26.57 -9.98
N VAL A 461 -22.48 -25.26 -9.77
CA VAL A 461 -21.64 -24.38 -10.58
C VAL A 461 -20.50 -23.84 -9.71
N PRO A 462 -19.24 -23.86 -10.17
CA PRO A 462 -18.11 -23.22 -9.48
C PRO A 462 -18.38 -21.73 -9.18
N SER A 463 -17.75 -21.14 -8.15
CA SER A 463 -17.97 -19.73 -7.79
C SER A 463 -17.81 -18.81 -9.01
N GLU A 464 -18.55 -17.69 -9.12
CA GLU A 464 -18.46 -16.80 -10.28
C GLU A 464 -17.02 -16.27 -10.53
N LEU A 465 -16.20 -16.20 -9.48
CA LEU A 465 -14.76 -15.99 -9.55
C LEU A 465 -14.02 -17.16 -10.22
N GLU A 466 -14.39 -18.40 -9.91
CA GLU A 466 -13.92 -19.61 -10.59
C GLU A 466 -14.36 -19.66 -12.07
N ILE A 467 -15.54 -19.16 -12.44
CA ILE A 467 -16.00 -19.08 -13.84
C ILE A 467 -15.19 -18.03 -14.61
N ILE A 468 -14.99 -16.83 -14.03
CA ILE A 468 -14.12 -15.80 -14.62
C ILE A 468 -12.68 -16.33 -14.77
N ARG A 469 -12.22 -17.12 -13.80
CA ARG A 469 -10.91 -17.79 -13.77
C ARG A 469 -10.77 -18.92 -14.80
N GLN A 470 -11.77 -19.78 -14.94
CA GLN A 470 -11.76 -20.87 -15.93
C GLN A 470 -11.86 -20.36 -17.36
N ASP A 471 -12.65 -19.33 -17.63
CA ASP A 471 -12.67 -18.64 -18.93
C ASP A 471 -11.30 -18.01 -19.26
N PHE A 472 -10.57 -17.54 -18.24
CA PHE A 472 -9.23 -16.98 -18.39
C PHE A 472 -8.20 -18.06 -18.70
N GLU A 473 -8.27 -19.21 -18.04
CA GLU A 473 -7.40 -20.36 -18.30
C GLU A 473 -7.66 -20.96 -19.70
N THR A 474 -8.91 -21.00 -20.13
CA THR A 474 -9.31 -21.54 -21.44
C THR A 474 -8.88 -20.66 -22.61
N ARG A 475 -8.72 -19.34 -22.42
CA ARG A 475 -8.25 -18.40 -23.46
C ARG A 475 -6.73 -18.26 -23.53
N ASN A 476 -6.00 -18.79 -22.55
CA ASN A 476 -4.53 -18.76 -22.47
C ASN A 476 -3.88 -20.14 -22.67
N ALA A 477 -4.67 -21.17 -22.97
CA ALA A 477 -4.23 -22.44 -23.53
C ALA A 477 -4.26 -22.34 -25.06
#